data_AF-A0A8J6CE15-F1
#
_entry.id   AF-A0A8J6CE15-F1
#
_cell.length_a   1.000
_cell.length_b   1.000
_cell.length_c   1.000
_cell.angle_alpha   90.00
_cell.angle_beta   90.00
_cell.angle_gamma   90.00
#
_symmetry.space_group_name_H-M   'P 1'
#
loop_
_entity.id
_entity.type
_entity.pdbx_description
1 polymer ?
#
loop_
_entity_poly.entity_id
_entity_poly.type
_entity_poly.pdbx_seq_one_letter_code
_entity_poly.pdbx_strand_id
1 'polypeptide(L)'
;MPARRALRVVAPLGVWRSTGTAAERAARCLRFAPLGTRSLAGAAARPRFDLPRVRRELFECWSRAEAMTERARAPRQAQYCSFTFHDLERAYLADSAAWHWLDGEMSSNIAGETGAVSIYSGALAAIALRGAVGAPLPEVAREFCHEHREAESAHLRLLESVVPASKRTRLLPLWRLAGWGLGFVPTVLGGAPALFRTVEAVETFVEEHYQQQIVPLSAGRHGECAELVRVLSHCCAEEVAHRDDAAARLRDGAPAVAGAAPPPGVAARAWAAVVTLGSRAAAEVARRV
;
A
#
# COMPACT_ATOMS: atom_id res chain seq x y z
N MET A 1 -23.34 42.63 9.84
CA MET A 1 -23.65 41.31 9.24
C MET A 1 -22.71 41.09 8.06
N PRO A 2 -21.83 40.07 8.05
CA PRO A 2 -21.00 39.81 6.88
C PRO A 2 -21.78 38.98 5.85
N ALA A 3 -21.63 39.37 4.58
CA ALA A 3 -22.32 38.79 3.44
C ALA A 3 -21.89 37.35 3.17
N ARG A 4 -22.88 36.45 3.02
CA ARG A 4 -22.65 35.07 2.58
C ARG A 4 -22.27 35.07 1.09
N ARG A 5 -21.02 34.70 0.77
CA ARG A 5 -20.63 34.35 -0.61
C ARG A 5 -21.22 32.99 -0.95
N ALA A 6 -22.22 32.97 -1.83
CA ALA A 6 -22.68 31.75 -2.47
C ALA A 6 -21.66 31.33 -3.55
N LEU A 7 -20.98 30.21 -3.35
CA LEU A 7 -20.19 29.57 -4.41
C LEU A 7 -21.16 28.86 -5.36
N ARG A 8 -21.42 29.48 -6.53
CA ARG A 8 -22.01 28.79 -7.69
C ARG A 8 -20.88 28.13 -8.46
N VAL A 9 -20.85 26.80 -8.48
CA VAL A 9 -20.02 26.03 -9.41
C VAL A 9 -20.89 25.63 -10.59
N VAL A 10 -20.57 26.15 -11.77
CA VAL A 10 -21.13 25.73 -13.06
C VAL A 10 -20.13 24.76 -13.67
N ALA A 11 -20.54 23.50 -13.89
CA ALA A 11 -19.72 22.50 -14.57
C ALA A 11 -19.98 22.53 -16.09
N PRO A 12 -18.96 22.56 -16.96
CA PRO A 12 -19.15 22.31 -18.37
C PRO A 12 -19.23 20.80 -18.62
N LEU A 13 -20.34 20.35 -19.22
CA LEU A 13 -20.46 19.03 -19.80
C LEU A 13 -19.59 18.96 -21.07
N GLY A 14 -18.41 18.35 -20.96
CA GLY A 14 -17.52 18.09 -22.07
C GLY A 14 -17.12 16.61 -22.11
N VAL A 15 -17.69 15.87 -23.04
CA VAL A 15 -17.30 14.50 -23.38
C VAL A 15 -15.85 14.51 -23.89
N TRP A 16 -14.91 13.95 -23.14
CA TRP A 16 -13.54 13.75 -23.63
C TRP A 16 -13.38 12.30 -24.09
N ARG A 17 -13.38 12.08 -25.42
CA ARG A 17 -12.99 10.80 -26.02
C ARG A 17 -11.46 10.71 -25.99
N SER A 18 -10.91 9.78 -25.21
CA SER A 18 -9.46 9.56 -25.14
C SER A 18 -8.99 8.64 -26.28
N THR A 19 -8.40 9.22 -27.32
CA THR A 19 -7.52 8.49 -28.24
C THR A 19 -6.08 8.70 -27.79
N GLY A 20 -5.49 7.70 -27.13
CA GLY A 20 -4.09 7.71 -26.72
C GLY A 20 -3.63 6.31 -26.34
N THR A 21 -2.45 5.90 -26.80
CA THR A 21 -1.95 4.52 -26.64
C THR A 21 -1.37 4.27 -25.25
N ALA A 22 -1.24 3.00 -24.84
CA ALA A 22 -0.72 2.62 -23.53
C ALA A 22 0.70 3.15 -23.24
N ALA A 23 1.52 3.33 -24.28
CA ALA A 23 2.87 3.89 -24.18
C ALA A 23 2.89 5.37 -23.75
N GLU A 24 1.91 6.17 -24.19
CA GLU A 24 1.80 7.58 -23.81
C GLU A 24 1.32 7.76 -22.36
N ARG A 25 0.60 6.77 -21.82
CA ARG A 25 0.23 6.71 -20.39
C ARG A 25 1.44 6.39 -19.51
N ALA A 26 2.33 5.50 -19.96
CA ALA A 26 3.57 5.17 -19.27
C ALA A 26 4.57 6.35 -19.24
N ALA A 27 4.69 7.09 -20.36
CA ALA A 27 5.62 8.23 -20.47
C ALA A 27 5.29 9.41 -19.53
N ARG A 28 4.05 9.52 -19.05
CA ARG A 28 3.65 10.57 -18.10
C ARG A 28 4.03 10.26 -16.64
N CYS A 29 4.22 8.98 -16.30
CA CYS A 29 4.69 8.54 -14.99
C CYS A 29 6.22 8.68 -14.84
N LEU A 30 6.97 8.68 -15.95
CA LEU A 30 8.44 8.79 -15.98
C LEU A 30 9.00 10.20 -15.70
N ARG A 31 8.18 11.15 -15.23
CA ARG A 31 8.65 12.48 -14.77
C ARG A 31 9.09 12.52 -13.30
N PHE A 32 9.06 11.39 -12.60
CA PHE A 32 9.82 11.21 -11.37
C PHE A 32 11.00 10.30 -11.69
N ALA A 33 12.15 10.92 -11.98
CA ALA A 33 13.38 10.20 -12.30
C ALA A 33 13.80 9.31 -11.11
N PRO A 34 14.37 8.12 -11.36
CA PRO A 34 14.91 7.28 -10.30
C PRO A 34 16.12 8.01 -9.68
N LEU A 35 16.09 8.22 -8.37
CA LEU A 35 17.29 8.62 -7.64
C LEU A 35 18.28 7.46 -7.76
N GLY A 36 19.39 7.74 -8.44
CA GLY A 36 20.39 6.76 -8.82
C GLY A 36 21.00 6.01 -7.64
N THR A 37 21.50 4.83 -7.95
CA THR A 37 22.28 3.95 -7.07
C THR A 37 23.49 4.68 -6.49
N ARG A 38 23.43 4.98 -5.18
CA ARG A 38 24.62 5.16 -4.33
C ARG A 38 24.33 4.59 -2.95
N SER A 39 24.90 3.41 -2.68
CA SER A 39 25.20 3.01 -1.31
C SER A 39 26.31 3.91 -0.80
N LEU A 40 26.06 4.60 0.32
CA LEU A 40 26.92 4.74 1.50
C LEU A 40 26.49 5.95 2.34
N ALA A 41 26.04 5.66 3.57
CA ALA A 41 26.21 6.50 4.76
C ALA A 41 25.89 8.00 4.61
N GLY A 42 24.62 8.29 4.39
CA GLY A 42 24.01 9.57 4.74
C GLY A 42 22.54 9.30 4.95
N ALA A 43 22.05 9.41 6.18
CA ALA A 43 20.62 9.32 6.44
C ALA A 43 19.93 10.49 5.72
N ALA A 44 19.53 10.26 4.46
CA ALA A 44 18.65 11.17 3.77
C ALA A 44 17.45 11.36 4.70
N ALA A 45 17.25 12.59 5.16
CA ALA A 45 16.21 12.87 6.13
C ALA A 45 14.89 12.35 5.56
N ARG A 46 14.24 11.41 6.27
CA ARG A 46 12.96 10.86 5.85
C ARG A 46 12.02 12.01 5.48
N PRO A 47 11.28 11.92 4.36
CA PRO A 47 10.41 12.99 3.93
C PRO A 47 9.45 13.36 5.08
N ARG A 48 9.36 14.66 5.37
CA ARG A 48 8.41 15.18 6.36
C ARG A 48 7.05 15.32 5.68
N PHE A 49 6.08 14.56 6.18
CA PHE A 49 4.68 14.63 5.76
C PHE A 49 3.85 15.48 6.72
N ASP A 50 2.88 16.24 6.20
CA ASP A 50 1.85 16.89 7.01
C ASP A 50 0.74 15.87 7.35
N LEU A 51 1.00 15.03 8.36
CA LEU A 51 0.04 14.00 8.80
C LEU A 51 -1.33 14.56 9.21
N PRO A 52 -1.42 15.72 9.91
CA PRO A 52 -2.70 16.39 10.13
C PRO A 52 -3.45 16.70 8.83
N ARG A 53 -2.75 17.13 7.77
CA ARG A 53 -3.36 17.33 6.46
C ARG A 53 -3.83 16.03 5.83
N VAL A 54 -3.05 14.95 5.88
CA VAL A 54 -3.47 13.63 5.37
C VAL A 54 -4.78 13.18 6.05
N ARG A 55 -4.88 13.31 7.37
CA ARG A 55 -6.12 13.00 8.11
C ARG A 55 -7.31 13.85 7.65
N ARG A 56 -7.10 15.15 7.42
CA ARG A 56 -8.13 16.04 6.87
C ARG A 56 -8.53 15.61 5.46
N GLU A 57 -7.59 15.28 4.59
CA GLU A 57 -7.86 14.85 3.21
C GLU A 57 -8.70 13.55 3.17
N LEU A 58 -8.41 12.58 4.06
CA LEU A 58 -9.22 11.37 4.23
C LEU A 58 -10.66 11.69 4.68
N PHE A 59 -10.79 12.50 5.74
CA PHE A 59 -12.07 12.94 6.27
C PHE A 59 -12.90 13.72 5.22
N GLU A 60 -12.24 14.59 4.46
CA GLU A 60 -12.87 15.38 3.41
C GLU A 60 -13.37 14.51 2.24
N CYS A 61 -12.64 13.44 1.88
CA CYS A 61 -13.12 12.48 0.89
C CYS A 61 -14.40 11.80 1.35
N TRP A 62 -14.42 11.31 2.59
CA TRP A 62 -15.59 10.66 3.17
C TRP A 62 -16.78 11.64 3.25
N SER A 63 -16.58 12.83 3.81
CA SER A 63 -17.65 13.81 4.00
C SER A 63 -18.27 14.28 2.68
N ARG A 64 -17.47 14.44 1.61
CA ARG A 64 -18.00 14.71 0.26
C ARG A 64 -18.87 13.58 -0.26
N ALA A 65 -18.47 12.32 -0.04
CA ALA A 65 -19.24 11.17 -0.47
C ALA A 65 -20.57 11.02 0.29
N GLU A 66 -20.55 11.21 1.62
CA GLU A 66 -21.77 11.21 2.45
C GLU A 66 -22.74 12.30 2.01
N ALA A 67 -22.27 13.52 1.77
CA ALA A 67 -23.12 14.62 1.29
C ALA A 67 -23.80 14.30 -0.05
N MET A 68 -23.12 13.58 -0.95
CA MET A 68 -23.71 13.12 -2.21
C MET A 68 -24.78 12.04 -1.99
N THR A 69 -24.52 11.09 -1.08
CA THR A 69 -25.46 10.02 -0.72
C THR A 69 -26.71 10.55 -0.04
N GLU A 70 -26.57 11.47 0.93
CA GLU A 70 -27.70 12.12 1.60
C GLU A 70 -28.56 12.90 0.60
N ARG A 71 -27.93 13.66 -0.32
CA ARG A 71 -28.66 14.39 -1.35
C ARG A 71 -29.46 13.46 -2.28
N ALA A 72 -28.97 12.25 -2.54
CA ALA A 72 -29.69 11.25 -3.32
C ALA A 72 -30.86 10.60 -2.54
N ARG A 73 -30.78 10.52 -1.21
CA ARG A 73 -31.80 9.92 -0.33
C ARG A 73 -32.84 10.90 0.19
N ALA A 74 -32.53 12.20 0.24
CA ALA A 74 -33.39 13.20 0.85
C ALA A 74 -34.67 13.46 0.02
N PRO A 75 -35.87 13.44 0.62
CA PRO A 75 -37.07 13.97 -0.02
C PRO A 75 -36.89 15.47 -0.31
N ARG A 76 -37.58 16.02 -1.33
CA ARG A 76 -37.45 17.43 -1.81
C ARG A 76 -37.65 18.51 -0.73
N GLN A 77 -38.01 18.13 0.49
CA GLN A 77 -38.41 19.00 1.60
C GLN A 77 -37.65 18.72 2.91
N ALA A 78 -36.46 18.12 2.85
CA ALA A 78 -35.67 17.84 4.05
C ALA A 78 -35.11 19.13 4.69
N GLN A 79 -35.35 19.25 6.00
CA GLN A 79 -35.01 20.37 6.87
C GLN A 79 -33.49 20.62 6.97
N TYR A 80 -33.14 21.90 7.12
CA TYR A 80 -31.78 22.36 7.41
C TYR A 80 -31.33 21.90 8.80
N CYS A 81 -30.58 20.80 8.89
CA CYS A 81 -29.74 20.54 10.06
C CYS A 81 -28.39 21.24 9.85
N SER A 82 -28.03 22.16 10.75
CA SER A 82 -26.69 22.74 10.76
C SER A 82 -25.73 21.79 11.47
N PHE A 83 -24.90 21.07 10.71
CA PHE A 83 -23.80 20.30 11.27
C PHE A 83 -22.54 21.17 11.37
N THR A 84 -21.83 21.06 12.49
CA THR A 84 -20.48 21.63 12.60
C THR A 84 -19.44 20.67 12.01
N PHE A 85 -18.23 21.17 11.72
CA PHE A 85 -17.10 20.33 11.31
C PHE A 85 -16.84 19.20 12.33
N HIS A 86 -16.92 19.51 13.62
CA HIS A 86 -16.69 18.55 14.69
C HIS A 86 -17.78 17.47 14.78
N ASP A 87 -19.03 17.80 14.44
CA ASP A 87 -20.11 16.81 14.38
C ASP A 87 -19.87 15.81 13.26
N LEU A 88 -19.43 16.28 12.09
CA LEU A 88 -19.07 15.42 10.96
C LEU A 88 -17.83 14.57 11.26
N GLU A 89 -16.83 15.14 11.92
CA GLU A 89 -15.63 14.41 12.34
C GLU A 89 -15.97 13.29 13.32
N ARG A 90 -16.82 13.56 14.32
CA ARG A 90 -17.33 12.52 15.23
C ARG A 90 -18.12 11.45 14.49
N ALA A 91 -18.95 11.85 13.53
CA ALA A 91 -19.69 10.90 12.69
C ALA A 91 -18.74 10.02 11.86
N TYR A 92 -17.69 10.59 11.26
CA TYR A 92 -16.69 9.84 10.49
C TYR A 92 -15.97 8.78 11.34
N LEU A 93 -15.59 9.16 12.57
CA LEU A 93 -14.82 8.31 13.48
C LEU A 93 -15.65 7.22 14.15
N ALA A 94 -16.98 7.28 14.12
CA ALA A 94 -17.85 6.29 14.73
C ALA A 94 -17.71 4.92 14.04
N ASP A 95 -17.74 3.83 14.82
CA ASP A 95 -17.65 2.45 14.30
C ASP A 95 -18.82 2.08 13.36
N SER A 96 -19.95 2.77 13.48
CA SER A 96 -21.13 2.60 12.63
C SER A 96 -21.04 3.37 11.31
N ALA A 97 -20.04 4.23 11.13
CA ALA A 97 -19.90 5.06 9.95
C ALA A 97 -19.60 4.21 8.73
N ALA A 98 -20.39 4.37 7.67
CA ALA A 98 -20.15 3.70 6.40
C ALA A 98 -18.73 4.01 5.90
N TRP A 99 -18.08 3.00 5.33
CA TRP A 99 -16.75 3.17 4.75
C TRP A 99 -16.90 3.74 3.35
N HIS A 100 -16.17 4.82 3.07
CA HIS A 100 -15.94 5.26 1.72
C HIS A 100 -14.92 4.31 1.05
N TRP A 101 -14.86 4.26 -0.28
CA TRP A 101 -13.90 3.38 -0.98
C TRP A 101 -12.47 3.60 -0.51
N LEU A 102 -12.11 4.87 -0.24
CA LEU A 102 -10.77 5.23 0.24
C LEU A 102 -10.51 4.73 1.67
N ASP A 103 -11.51 4.68 2.55
CA ASP A 103 -11.34 4.08 3.87
C ASP A 103 -11.02 2.59 3.74
N GLY A 104 -11.70 1.90 2.81
CA GLY A 104 -11.40 0.52 2.45
C GLY A 104 -9.94 0.37 2.00
N GLU A 105 -9.51 1.15 1.00
CA GLU A 105 -8.12 1.10 0.50
C GLU A 105 -7.07 1.37 1.59
N MET A 106 -7.31 2.35 2.46
CA MET A 106 -6.41 2.62 3.58
C MET A 106 -6.41 1.48 4.61
N SER A 107 -7.55 0.82 4.83
CA SER A 107 -7.64 -0.40 5.65
C SER A 107 -6.84 -1.56 5.06
N SER A 108 -6.89 -1.76 3.73
CA SER A 108 -6.08 -2.80 3.08
C SER A 108 -4.60 -2.50 3.12
N ASN A 109 -4.18 -1.23 3.06
CA ASN A 109 -2.78 -0.86 3.29
C ASN A 109 -2.33 -1.25 4.70
N ILE A 110 -3.11 -0.91 5.74
CA ILE A 110 -2.82 -1.34 7.12
C ILE A 110 -2.69 -2.87 7.24
N ALA A 111 -3.56 -3.63 6.57
CA ALA A 111 -3.49 -5.07 6.51
C ALA A 111 -2.22 -5.58 5.81
N GLY A 112 -1.88 -4.96 4.68
CA GLY A 112 -0.68 -5.24 3.88
C GLY A 112 0.58 -5.04 4.69
N GLU A 113 0.79 -3.85 5.26
CA GLU A 113 1.98 -3.54 6.07
C GLU A 113 2.09 -4.45 7.30
N THR A 114 0.96 -4.77 7.93
CA THR A 114 0.92 -5.74 9.04
C THR A 114 1.37 -7.13 8.59
N GLY A 115 0.95 -7.56 7.40
CA GLY A 115 1.38 -8.80 6.77
C GLY A 115 2.87 -8.77 6.43
N ALA A 116 3.36 -7.69 5.82
CA ALA A 116 4.75 -7.53 5.38
C ALA A 116 5.74 -7.59 6.56
N VAL A 117 5.49 -6.85 7.65
CA VAL A 117 6.26 -6.96 8.91
C VAL A 117 6.30 -8.41 9.42
N SER A 118 5.19 -9.13 9.28
CA SER A 118 5.06 -10.51 9.74
C SER A 118 5.78 -11.50 8.82
N ILE A 119 5.83 -11.26 7.51
CA ILE A 119 6.64 -12.04 6.54
C ILE A 119 8.09 -12.09 7.00
N TYR A 120 8.71 -10.94 7.23
CA TYR A 120 10.11 -10.92 7.67
C TYR A 120 10.31 -11.54 9.06
N SER A 121 9.33 -11.41 9.96
CA SER A 121 9.37 -12.07 11.27
C SER A 121 9.30 -13.60 11.14
N GLY A 122 8.49 -14.12 10.21
CA GLY A 122 8.43 -15.54 9.87
C GLY A 122 9.71 -16.04 9.22
N ALA A 123 10.27 -15.28 8.29
CA ALA A 123 11.53 -15.61 7.64
C ALA A 123 12.70 -15.68 8.64
N LEU A 124 12.78 -14.73 9.59
CA LEU A 124 13.77 -14.76 10.68
C LEU A 124 13.62 -16.00 11.57
N ALA A 125 12.38 -16.39 11.90
CA ALA A 125 12.14 -17.62 12.65
C ALA A 125 12.57 -18.87 11.86
N ALA A 126 12.33 -18.90 10.55
CA ALA A 126 12.79 -19.98 9.68
C ALA A 126 14.33 -20.04 9.58
N ILE A 127 15.00 -18.89 9.48
CA ILE A 127 16.47 -18.79 9.49
C ILE A 127 17.03 -19.37 10.80
N ALA A 128 16.45 -19.00 11.95
CA ALA A 128 16.86 -19.52 13.25
C ALA A 128 16.64 -21.04 13.36
N LEU A 129 15.47 -21.53 12.95
CA LEU A 129 15.16 -22.97 12.95
C LEU A 129 16.15 -23.76 12.09
N ARG A 130 16.41 -23.28 10.87
CA ARG A 130 17.36 -23.90 9.95
C ARG A 130 18.77 -23.97 10.52
N GLY A 131 19.22 -22.93 11.22
CA GLY A 131 20.48 -22.94 11.97
C GLY A 131 20.51 -24.01 13.06
N ALA A 132 19.44 -24.12 13.85
CA ALA A 132 19.33 -25.10 14.93
C ALA A 132 19.34 -26.55 14.44
N VAL A 133 18.84 -26.82 13.23
CA VAL A 133 18.85 -28.17 12.61
C VAL A 133 20.07 -28.42 11.70
N GLY A 134 21.11 -27.59 11.80
CA GLY A 134 22.38 -27.80 11.09
C GLY A 134 22.35 -27.45 9.60
N ALA A 135 21.38 -26.66 9.14
CA ALA A 135 21.22 -26.22 7.76
C ALA A 135 21.18 -24.68 7.62
N PRO A 136 22.16 -23.95 8.18
CA PRO A 136 22.12 -22.49 8.29
C PRO A 136 22.01 -21.81 6.92
N LEU A 137 21.36 -20.65 6.91
CA LEU A 137 21.32 -19.77 5.74
C LEU A 137 22.42 -18.70 5.84
N PRO A 138 22.88 -18.15 4.71
CA PRO A 138 23.88 -17.06 4.71
C PRO A 138 23.39 -15.83 5.51
N GLU A 139 24.33 -15.09 6.12
CA GLU A 139 24.02 -13.91 6.94
C GLU A 139 23.21 -12.85 6.18
N VAL A 140 23.50 -12.67 4.89
CA VAL A 140 22.80 -11.74 4.00
C VAL A 140 21.28 -11.93 3.96
N ALA A 141 20.77 -13.15 4.24
CA ALA A 141 19.34 -13.41 4.33
C ALA A 141 18.73 -12.85 5.63
N ARG A 142 19.49 -12.87 6.72
CA ARG A 142 19.07 -12.28 8.01
C ARG A 142 19.12 -10.76 7.94
N GLU A 143 20.18 -10.19 7.38
CA GLU A 143 20.32 -8.75 7.14
C GLU A 143 19.16 -8.22 6.28
N PHE A 144 18.88 -8.88 5.15
CA PHE A 144 17.72 -8.58 4.30
C PHE A 144 16.43 -8.48 5.10
N CYS A 145 16.14 -9.50 5.94
CA CYS A 145 14.92 -9.51 6.74
C CYS A 145 14.87 -8.39 7.78
N HIS A 146 15.99 -8.02 8.38
CA HIS A 146 16.01 -6.93 9.37
C HIS A 146 15.78 -5.57 8.72
N GLU A 147 16.48 -5.28 7.63
CA GLU A 147 16.36 -4.03 6.87
C GLU A 147 14.92 -3.82 6.39
N HIS A 148 14.36 -4.81 5.68
CA HIS A 148 13.03 -4.68 5.12
C HIS A 148 11.95 -4.65 6.21
N ARG A 149 12.07 -5.46 7.27
CA ARG A 149 11.13 -5.39 8.40
C ARG A 149 11.12 -4.01 9.06
N GLU A 150 12.27 -3.34 9.14
CA GLU A 150 12.33 -1.98 9.70
C GLU A 150 11.62 -0.97 8.79
N ALA A 151 11.78 -1.09 7.48
CA ALA A 151 11.05 -0.30 6.48
C ALA A 151 9.54 -0.51 6.59
N GLU A 152 9.04 -1.76 6.54
CA GLU A 152 7.60 -2.04 6.67
C GLU A 152 7.04 -1.59 8.01
N SER A 153 7.83 -1.73 9.09
CA SER A 153 7.41 -1.25 10.40
C SER A 153 7.27 0.28 10.40
N ALA A 154 8.06 1.00 9.61
CA ALA A 154 7.92 2.44 9.45
C ALA A 154 6.70 2.81 8.61
N HIS A 155 6.42 2.09 7.51
CA HIS A 155 5.19 2.23 6.74
C HIS A 155 3.95 1.98 7.59
N LEU A 156 3.91 0.87 8.34
CA LEU A 156 2.81 0.55 9.24
C LEU A 156 2.57 1.68 10.25
N ARG A 157 3.61 2.17 10.93
CA ARG A 157 3.48 3.29 11.88
C ARG A 157 2.99 4.57 11.20
N LEU A 158 3.46 4.84 9.99
CA LEU A 158 3.02 6.00 9.21
C LEU A 158 1.53 5.90 8.89
N LEU A 159 1.06 4.77 8.39
CA LEU A 159 -0.36 4.54 8.10
C LEU A 159 -1.20 4.55 9.38
N GLU A 160 -0.76 3.91 10.46
CA GLU A 160 -1.47 3.93 11.76
C GLU A 160 -1.57 5.35 12.34
N SER A 161 -0.71 6.28 11.95
CA SER A 161 -0.80 7.67 12.40
C SER A 161 -1.87 8.48 11.66
N VAL A 162 -2.33 8.02 10.48
CA VAL A 162 -3.31 8.73 9.64
C VAL A 162 -4.64 7.99 9.49
N VAL A 163 -4.64 6.66 9.58
CA VAL A 163 -5.85 5.84 9.48
C VAL A 163 -6.47 5.65 10.87
N PRO A 164 -7.70 6.14 11.10
CA PRO A 164 -8.40 5.95 12.38
C PRO A 164 -8.58 4.47 12.71
N ALA A 165 -8.53 4.09 13.99
CA ALA A 165 -8.71 2.70 14.41
C ALA A 165 -10.06 2.10 13.97
N SER A 166 -11.12 2.90 13.93
CA SER A 166 -12.45 2.50 13.45
C SER A 166 -12.52 2.23 11.93
N LYS A 167 -11.48 2.61 11.18
CA LYS A 167 -11.32 2.39 9.74
C LYS A 167 -10.18 1.40 9.42
N ARG A 168 -9.70 0.66 10.42
CA ARG A 168 -8.74 -0.43 10.22
C ARG A 168 -9.47 -1.76 10.22
N THR A 169 -8.96 -2.69 9.43
CA THR A 169 -9.52 -4.03 9.39
C THR A 169 -9.51 -4.70 10.76
N ARG A 170 -10.59 -5.41 11.10
CA ARG A 170 -10.65 -6.18 12.36
C ARG A 170 -9.84 -7.48 12.30
N LEU A 171 -9.38 -7.86 11.12
CA LEU A 171 -8.69 -9.13 10.85
C LEU A 171 -7.16 -9.04 10.98
N LEU A 172 -6.61 -8.00 11.63
CA LEU A 172 -5.16 -7.87 11.82
C LEU A 172 -4.46 -9.11 12.41
N PRO A 173 -5.02 -9.84 13.41
CA PRO A 173 -4.41 -11.07 13.89
C PRO A 173 -4.27 -12.15 12.80
N LEU A 174 -5.26 -12.26 11.91
CA LEU A 174 -5.23 -13.19 10.78
C LEU A 174 -4.12 -12.79 9.80
N TRP A 175 -3.99 -11.50 9.49
CA TRP A 175 -2.96 -11.00 8.58
C TRP A 175 -1.55 -11.17 9.12
N ARG A 176 -1.35 -11.05 10.44
CA ARG A 176 -0.07 -11.38 11.10
C ARG A 176 0.28 -12.84 10.91
N LEU A 177 -0.67 -13.75 11.17
CA LEU A 177 -0.44 -15.18 11.02
C LEU A 177 -0.16 -15.56 9.56
N ALA A 178 -0.94 -15.03 8.62
CA ALA A 178 -0.78 -15.28 7.19
C ALA A 178 0.59 -14.78 6.69
N GLY A 179 0.96 -13.54 7.02
CA GLY A 179 2.27 -12.98 6.68
C GLY A 179 3.41 -13.79 7.28
N TRP A 180 3.33 -14.13 8.58
CA TRP A 180 4.33 -14.98 9.23
C TRP A 180 4.50 -16.32 8.52
N GLY A 181 3.41 -17.01 8.17
CA GLY A 181 3.46 -18.26 7.42
C GLY A 181 4.08 -18.09 6.04
N LEU A 182 3.74 -17.00 5.34
CA LEU A 182 4.25 -16.69 4.01
C LEU A 182 5.75 -16.40 3.99
N GLY A 183 6.31 -15.86 5.08
CA GLY A 183 7.76 -15.74 5.22
C GLY A 183 8.43 -17.01 5.74
N PHE A 184 7.79 -17.71 6.69
CA PHE A 184 8.37 -18.88 7.35
C PHE A 184 8.47 -20.08 6.40
N VAL A 185 7.36 -20.49 5.77
CA VAL A 185 7.27 -21.75 5.02
C VAL A 185 8.23 -21.79 3.82
N PRO A 186 8.27 -20.79 2.93
CA PRO A 186 9.20 -20.79 1.80
C PRO A 186 10.66 -20.78 2.25
N THR A 187 10.97 -20.02 3.31
CA THR A 187 12.33 -19.94 3.85
C THR A 187 12.80 -21.26 4.45
N VAL A 188 11.92 -21.98 5.16
CA VAL A 188 12.23 -23.32 5.67
C VAL A 188 12.50 -24.29 4.51
N LEU A 189 11.62 -24.33 3.51
CA LEU A 189 11.68 -25.34 2.44
C LEU A 189 12.74 -25.06 1.38
N GLY A 190 12.86 -23.81 0.94
CA GLY A 190 13.68 -23.41 -0.19
C GLY A 190 14.76 -22.37 0.12
N GLY A 191 14.97 -22.06 1.40
CA GLY A 191 16.02 -21.16 1.85
C GLY A 191 15.86 -19.72 1.36
N ALA A 192 16.97 -18.99 1.29
CA ALA A 192 16.99 -17.60 0.87
C ALA A 192 16.40 -17.36 -0.55
N PRO A 193 16.66 -18.21 -1.57
CA PRO A 193 16.03 -18.00 -2.87
C PRO A 193 14.49 -18.12 -2.87
N ALA A 194 13.91 -18.97 -2.03
CA ALA A 194 12.46 -19.06 -1.93
C ALA A 194 11.86 -17.87 -1.17
N LEU A 195 12.56 -17.35 -0.15
CA LEU A 195 12.21 -16.09 0.52
C LEU A 195 12.17 -14.94 -0.49
N PHE A 196 13.27 -14.70 -1.20
CA PHE A 196 13.38 -13.56 -2.12
C PHE A 196 12.34 -13.61 -3.24
N ARG A 197 12.04 -14.79 -3.80
CA ARG A 197 10.94 -14.93 -4.78
C ARG A 197 9.57 -14.62 -4.19
N THR A 198 9.37 -14.94 -2.92
CA THR A 198 8.11 -14.64 -2.24
C THR A 198 7.98 -13.13 -2.05
N VAL A 199 9.04 -12.46 -1.59
CA VAL A 199 9.05 -11.00 -1.45
C VAL A 199 8.86 -10.31 -2.80
N GLU A 200 9.63 -10.69 -3.84
CA GLU A 200 9.47 -10.14 -5.19
C GLU A 200 8.01 -10.25 -5.70
N ALA A 201 7.36 -11.39 -5.48
CA ALA A 201 5.96 -11.60 -5.88
C ALA A 201 4.96 -10.80 -5.04
N VAL A 202 5.20 -10.66 -3.73
CA VAL A 202 4.38 -9.80 -2.86
C VAL A 202 4.51 -8.35 -3.29
N GLU A 203 5.73 -7.83 -3.43
CA GLU A 203 5.95 -6.41 -3.73
C GLU A 203 5.50 -6.02 -5.14
N THR A 204 5.53 -6.95 -6.09
CA THR A 204 4.90 -6.74 -7.41
C THR A 204 3.40 -6.47 -7.27
N PHE A 205 2.70 -7.21 -6.40
CA PHE A 205 1.29 -6.94 -6.13
C PHE A 205 1.11 -5.62 -5.36
N VAL A 206 1.98 -5.32 -4.39
CA VAL A 206 1.87 -4.11 -3.57
C VAL A 206 2.04 -2.85 -4.43
N GLU A 207 2.98 -2.84 -5.38
CA GLU A 207 3.10 -1.76 -6.37
C GLU A 207 1.79 -1.56 -7.14
N GLU A 208 1.22 -2.64 -7.71
CA GLU A 208 -0.06 -2.57 -8.42
C GLU A 208 -1.17 -1.98 -7.53
N HIS A 209 -1.21 -2.39 -6.26
CA HIS A 209 -2.21 -1.93 -5.28
C HIS A 209 -2.09 -0.43 -4.99
N TYR A 210 -0.88 0.06 -4.72
CA TYR A 210 -0.65 1.50 -4.53
C TYR A 210 -1.00 2.30 -5.78
N GLN A 211 -0.65 1.82 -6.97
CA GLN A 211 -0.98 2.52 -8.22
C GLN A 211 -2.50 2.63 -8.45
N GLN A 212 -3.27 1.60 -8.07
CA GLN A 212 -4.73 1.63 -8.12
C GLN A 212 -5.34 2.72 -7.22
N GLN A 213 -4.65 3.14 -6.16
CA GLN A 213 -5.06 4.23 -5.28
C GLN A 213 -4.55 5.59 -5.79
N ILE A 214 -3.28 5.68 -6.14
CA ILE A 214 -2.59 6.92 -6.53
C ILE A 214 -3.22 7.52 -7.79
N VAL A 215 -3.52 6.70 -8.81
CA VAL A 215 -4.01 7.18 -10.11
C VAL A 215 -5.36 7.90 -9.99
N PRO A 216 -6.40 7.34 -9.33
CA PRO A 216 -7.64 8.06 -9.08
C PRO A 216 -7.50 9.32 -8.23
N LEU A 217 -6.68 9.30 -7.18
CA LEU A 217 -6.46 10.44 -6.30
C LEU A 217 -5.78 11.60 -7.06
N SER A 218 -4.78 11.29 -7.88
CA SER A 218 -4.04 12.27 -8.69
C SER A 218 -4.87 12.88 -9.82
N ALA A 219 -5.90 12.17 -10.28
CA ALA A 219 -6.81 12.65 -11.32
C ALA A 219 -7.84 13.67 -10.81
N GLY A 220 -7.81 14.06 -9.53
CA GLY A 220 -8.73 15.02 -8.93
C GLY A 220 -10.17 14.52 -8.78
N ARG A 221 -10.42 13.23 -9.04
CA ARG A 221 -11.76 12.63 -8.97
C ARG A 221 -12.35 12.59 -7.55
N HIS A 222 -11.51 12.77 -6.52
CA HIS A 222 -11.89 12.65 -5.12
C HIS A 222 -11.52 13.88 -4.27
N GLY A 223 -11.14 15.00 -4.90
CA GLY A 223 -10.64 16.23 -4.25
C GLY A 223 -9.13 16.38 -4.31
N GLU A 224 -8.60 17.42 -3.66
CA GLU A 224 -7.16 17.73 -3.60
C GLU A 224 -6.44 16.89 -2.53
N CYS A 225 -6.29 15.58 -2.74
CA CYS A 225 -5.60 14.66 -1.81
C CYS A 225 -4.07 14.67 -1.99
N ALA A 226 -3.49 15.86 -2.12
CA ALA A 226 -2.10 16.02 -2.55
C ALA A 226 -1.11 15.43 -1.53
N GLU A 227 -1.36 15.60 -0.22
CA GLU A 227 -0.44 15.09 0.80
C GLU A 227 -0.59 13.58 0.99
N LEU A 228 -1.80 13.04 0.89
CA LEU A 228 -2.04 11.60 0.86
C LEU A 228 -1.35 10.95 -0.34
N VAL A 229 -1.47 11.53 -1.53
CA VAL A 229 -0.76 11.03 -2.72
C VAL A 229 0.75 11.02 -2.48
N ARG A 230 1.33 12.06 -1.84
CA ARG A 230 2.76 12.06 -1.50
C ARG A 230 3.14 10.91 -0.56
N VAL A 231 2.32 10.61 0.44
CA VAL A 231 2.54 9.48 1.35
C VAL A 231 2.49 8.15 0.59
N LEU A 232 1.42 7.90 -0.17
CA LEU A 232 1.23 6.65 -0.91
C LEU A 232 2.31 6.45 -1.99
N SER A 233 2.72 7.53 -2.69
CA SER A 233 3.81 7.48 -3.67
C SER A 233 5.16 7.20 -3.01
N HIS A 234 5.39 7.69 -1.79
CA HIS A 234 6.63 7.38 -1.07
C HIS A 234 6.70 5.89 -0.70
N CYS A 235 5.64 5.36 -0.07
CA CYS A 235 5.56 3.93 0.25
C CYS A 235 5.73 3.08 -1.02
N CYS A 236 4.96 3.37 -2.06
CA CYS A 236 5.07 2.66 -3.35
C CYS A 236 6.49 2.67 -3.93
N ALA A 237 7.24 3.76 -3.79
CA ALA A 237 8.62 3.83 -4.27
C ALA A 237 9.58 2.97 -3.44
N GLU A 238 9.38 2.90 -2.12
CA GLU A 238 10.14 2.00 -1.25
C GLU A 238 9.80 0.52 -1.55
N GLU A 239 8.54 0.19 -1.83
CA GLU A 239 8.16 -1.20 -2.21
C GLU A 239 8.73 -1.64 -3.55
N VAL A 240 8.81 -0.72 -4.52
CA VAL A 240 9.52 -0.99 -5.78
C VAL A 240 11.00 -1.27 -5.51
N ALA A 241 11.62 -0.55 -4.59
CA ALA A 241 13.01 -0.80 -4.19
C ALA A 241 13.17 -2.16 -3.47
N HIS A 242 12.24 -2.54 -2.60
CA HIS A 242 12.20 -3.86 -1.95
C HIS A 242 12.10 -5.00 -2.97
N ARG A 243 11.19 -4.88 -3.95
CA ARG A 243 11.06 -5.83 -5.05
C ARG A 243 12.38 -5.97 -5.81
N ASP A 244 12.98 -4.85 -6.17
CA ASP A 244 14.18 -4.82 -7.00
C ASP A 244 15.40 -5.37 -6.25
N ASP A 245 15.52 -5.14 -4.92
CA ASP A 245 16.54 -5.77 -4.07
C ASP A 245 16.34 -7.30 -3.99
N ALA A 246 15.11 -7.76 -3.74
CA ALA A 246 14.80 -9.19 -3.73
C ALA A 246 15.17 -9.86 -5.07
N ALA A 247 14.83 -9.21 -6.19
CA ALA A 247 15.19 -9.68 -7.53
C ALA A 247 16.71 -9.66 -7.78
N ALA A 248 17.44 -8.67 -7.26
CA ALA A 248 18.89 -8.62 -7.34
C ALA A 248 19.55 -9.77 -6.57
N ARG A 249 19.13 -10.02 -5.32
CA ARG A 249 19.66 -11.11 -4.50
C ARG A 249 19.37 -12.50 -5.08
N LEU A 250 18.27 -12.65 -5.81
CA LEU A 250 17.99 -13.87 -6.59
C LEU A 250 18.99 -14.09 -7.72
N ARG A 251 19.39 -13.03 -8.42
CA ARG A 251 20.37 -13.11 -9.51
C ARG A 251 21.77 -13.39 -8.98
N ASP A 252 22.17 -12.71 -7.91
CA ASP A 252 23.51 -12.85 -7.32
C ASP A 252 23.72 -14.23 -6.66
N GLY A 253 22.63 -14.88 -6.21
CA GLY A 253 22.64 -16.24 -5.71
C GLY A 253 22.53 -17.34 -6.79
N ALA A 254 22.28 -16.97 -8.05
CA ALA A 254 22.26 -17.92 -9.17
C ALA A 254 23.69 -18.13 -9.70
N PRO A 255 24.08 -19.33 -10.17
CA PRO A 255 25.37 -19.52 -10.82
C PRO A 255 25.51 -18.53 -11.98
N ALA A 256 26.65 -17.84 -12.05
CA ALA A 256 26.93 -16.81 -13.04
C ALA A 256 26.94 -17.41 -14.46
N VAL A 257 25.78 -17.44 -15.11
CA VAL A 257 25.67 -17.69 -16.54
C VAL A 257 25.61 -16.32 -17.22
N ALA A 258 26.62 -16.00 -18.03
CA ALA A 258 26.63 -14.77 -18.81
C ALA A 258 25.46 -14.76 -19.80
N GLY A 259 24.41 -13.99 -19.48
CA GLY A 259 23.16 -13.91 -20.23
C GLY A 259 21.98 -13.55 -19.33
N ALA A 260 20.84 -13.19 -19.92
CA ALA A 260 19.61 -12.95 -19.16
C ALA A 260 19.29 -14.15 -18.26
N ALA A 261 18.93 -13.91 -17.00
CA ALA A 261 18.57 -14.97 -16.06
C ALA A 261 17.53 -15.91 -16.68
N PRO A 262 17.67 -17.24 -16.55
CA PRO A 262 16.70 -18.17 -17.11
C PRO A 262 15.31 -17.87 -16.54
N PRO A 263 14.25 -17.95 -17.37
CA PRO A 263 12.90 -17.67 -16.90
C PRO A 263 12.55 -18.58 -15.72
N PRO A 264 11.79 -18.08 -14.73
CA PRO A 264 11.44 -18.85 -13.55
C PRO A 264 10.79 -20.16 -13.95
N GLY A 265 11.24 -21.26 -13.34
CA GLY A 265 10.65 -22.59 -13.58
C GLY A 265 9.16 -22.64 -13.26
N VAL A 266 8.47 -23.69 -13.71
CA VAL A 266 7.01 -23.85 -13.56
C VAL A 266 6.57 -23.69 -12.10
N ALA A 267 7.29 -24.30 -11.15
CA ALA A 267 6.99 -24.19 -9.73
C ALA A 267 7.11 -22.75 -9.19
N ALA A 268 8.12 -22.00 -9.62
CA ALA A 268 8.30 -20.61 -9.20
C ALA A 268 7.19 -19.71 -9.74
N ARG A 269 6.76 -19.90 -10.99
CA ARG A 269 5.62 -19.18 -11.57
C ARG A 269 4.31 -19.53 -10.90
N ALA A 270 4.09 -20.81 -10.59
CA ALA A 270 2.91 -21.26 -9.87
C ALA A 270 2.86 -20.64 -8.46
N TRP A 271 4.01 -20.61 -7.75
CA TRP A 271 4.11 -19.96 -6.45
C TRP A 271 3.81 -18.46 -6.53
N ALA A 272 4.43 -17.74 -7.47
CA ALA A 272 4.14 -16.32 -7.67
C ALA A 272 2.65 -16.07 -7.93
N ALA A 273 1.99 -16.90 -8.76
CA ALA A 273 0.56 -16.79 -8.99
C ALA A 273 -0.27 -17.02 -7.72
N VAL A 274 0.10 -17.99 -6.87
CA VAL A 274 -0.55 -18.22 -5.58
C VAL A 274 -0.40 -16.99 -4.68
N VAL A 275 0.80 -16.43 -4.59
CA VAL A 275 1.07 -15.21 -3.81
C VAL A 275 0.24 -14.05 -4.32
N THR A 276 0.27 -13.76 -5.62
CA THR A 276 -0.49 -12.64 -6.21
C THR A 276 -2.00 -12.79 -6.00
N LEU A 277 -2.56 -13.98 -6.23
CA LEU A 277 -3.99 -14.23 -6.03
C LEU A 277 -4.38 -14.14 -4.55
N GLY A 278 -3.56 -14.70 -3.66
CA GLY A 278 -3.73 -14.62 -2.22
C GLY A 278 -3.72 -13.18 -1.71
N SER A 279 -2.74 -12.39 -2.13
CA SER A 279 -2.64 -10.97 -1.74
C SER A 279 -3.80 -10.13 -2.27
N ARG A 280 -4.26 -10.37 -3.51
CA ARG A 280 -5.47 -9.72 -4.06
C ARG A 280 -6.72 -10.04 -3.23
N ALA A 281 -6.90 -11.31 -2.88
CA ALA A 281 -8.03 -11.73 -2.06
C ALA A 281 -7.96 -11.14 -0.65
N ALA A 282 -6.78 -11.15 -0.02
CA ALA A 282 -6.57 -10.56 1.30
C ALA A 282 -6.87 -9.05 1.31
N ALA A 283 -6.39 -8.31 0.31
CA ALA A 283 -6.68 -6.89 0.17
C ALA A 283 -8.20 -6.64 0.00
N GLU A 284 -8.90 -7.41 -0.83
CA GLU A 284 -10.35 -7.29 -0.99
C GLU A 284 -11.12 -7.56 0.32
N VAL A 285 -10.69 -8.55 1.11
CA VAL A 285 -11.31 -8.82 2.41
C VAL A 285 -11.03 -7.69 3.40
N ALA A 286 -9.78 -7.21 3.47
CA ALA A 286 -9.38 -6.13 4.37
C ALA A 286 -10.07 -4.78 4.05
N ARG A 287 -10.47 -4.55 2.79
CA ARG A 287 -11.26 -3.38 2.38
C ARG A 287 -12.68 -3.35 2.95
N ARG A 288 -13.18 -4.48 3.48
CA ARG A 288 -14.60 -4.66 3.83
C ARG A 288 -14.87 -4.93 5.31
N VAL A 289 -13.85 -5.33 6.08
CA VAL A 289 -13.98 -5.89 7.43
C VAL A 289 -12.97 -5.27 8.36
#